data_AF-A0A8S3XS02-F1
#
_entry.id   AF-A0A8S3XS02-F1
#
_cell.length_a   1.000
_cell.length_b   1.000
_cell.length_c   1.000
_cell.angle_alpha   90.00
_cell.angle_beta   90.00
_cell.angle_gamma   90.00
#
_symmetry.space_group_name_H-M   'P 1'
#
loop_
_entity.id
_entity.type
_entity.pdbx_description
1 polymer ?
#
loop_
_entity_poly.entity_id
_entity_poly.type
_entity_poly.pdbx_seq_one_letter_code
_entity_poly.pdbx_strand_id
1 'polypeptide(L)'
;MAFARTNVSLSQPDITQKLTERIDDLKQRIAAWGKRIRRYTERLTRFNQNRLFQSDQKRLYKSLEQPIVSGTGPAPNQADTVAFWRSLWSEPVNYNEGPWTEVVVSQCAGIMDPVIITPDDVAEAVRRAPNWKSPGLDGLHHYWLKGFMQVLTTENTSRDPYESLYVYETFEP
;
A
#
# COMPACT_ATOMS: atom_id res chain seq x y z
N MET A 1 -50.83 27.53 55.67
CA MET A 1 -50.88 26.10 55.31
C MET A 1 -49.47 25.55 55.39
N ALA A 2 -49.20 24.67 56.34
CA ALA A 2 -47.85 24.13 56.59
C ALA A 2 -47.62 22.89 55.72
N PHE A 3 -46.55 22.91 54.92
CA PHE A 3 -46.11 21.71 54.21
C PHE A 3 -45.54 20.73 55.24
N ALA A 4 -46.25 19.64 55.47
CA ALA A 4 -45.76 18.53 56.28
C ALA A 4 -44.48 17.98 55.64
N ARG A 5 -43.35 18.12 56.33
CA ARG A 5 -42.10 17.47 55.95
C ARG A 5 -42.29 15.96 56.10
N THR A 6 -42.62 15.28 55.02
CA THR A 6 -42.53 13.82 54.94
C THR A 6 -41.06 13.44 55.03
N ASN A 7 -40.64 12.92 56.18
CA ASN A 7 -39.36 12.23 56.33
C ASN A 7 -39.43 10.91 55.54
N VAL A 8 -39.24 11.00 54.22
CA VAL A 8 -39.10 9.82 53.36
C VAL A 8 -37.73 9.23 53.64
N SER A 9 -37.69 8.13 54.39
CA SER A 9 -36.45 7.39 54.65
C SER A 9 -36.06 6.59 53.42
N LEU A 10 -34.83 6.81 52.94
CA LEU A 10 -34.21 6.10 51.81
C LEU A 10 -34.00 4.60 52.06
N SER A 11 -34.27 4.08 53.26
CA SER A 11 -34.10 2.66 53.60
C SER A 11 -35.28 1.76 53.21
N GLN A 12 -36.33 2.30 52.60
CA GLN A 12 -37.47 1.52 52.10
C GLN A 12 -37.10 0.81 50.79
N PRO A 13 -37.16 -0.54 50.72
CA PRO A 13 -36.66 -1.31 49.57
C PRO A 13 -37.41 -1.02 48.25
N ASP A 14 -38.70 -0.67 48.31
CA ASP A 14 -39.49 -0.30 47.12
C ASP A 14 -39.05 1.05 46.53
N ILE A 15 -38.62 1.99 47.39
CA ILE A 15 -38.16 3.31 46.95
C ILE A 15 -36.76 3.19 46.32
N THR A 16 -35.87 2.41 46.92
CA THR A 16 -34.53 2.18 46.36
C THR A 16 -34.59 1.45 45.04
N GLN A 17 -35.46 0.44 44.90
CA GLN A 17 -35.67 -0.28 43.65
C GLN A 17 -36.15 0.66 42.53
N LYS A 18 -37.22 1.43 42.77
CA LYS A 18 -37.72 2.42 41.80
C LYS A 18 -36.66 3.45 41.42
N LEU A 19 -35.82 3.86 42.36
CA LEU A 19 -34.71 4.77 42.09
C LEU A 19 -33.67 4.13 41.17
N THR A 20 -33.29 2.87 41.43
CA THR A 20 -32.33 2.13 40.60
C THR A 20 -32.86 1.89 39.19
N GLU A 21 -34.12 1.49 39.04
CA GLU A 21 -34.78 1.34 37.75
C GLU A 21 -34.75 2.65 36.97
N ARG A 22 -35.10 3.77 37.63
CA ARG A 22 -35.08 5.09 36.99
C ARG A 22 -33.68 5.52 36.56
N ILE A 23 -32.66 5.22 37.36
CA ILE A 23 -31.25 5.48 37.03
C ILE A 23 -30.84 4.67 35.80
N ASP A 24 -31.16 3.38 35.76
CA ASP A 24 -30.78 2.52 34.64
C ASP A 24 -31.52 2.89 33.35
N ASP A 25 -32.79 3.29 33.45
CA ASP A 25 -33.58 3.83 32.35
C ASP A 25 -32.93 5.08 31.74
N LEU A 26 -32.44 5.99 32.60
CA LEU A 26 -31.69 7.18 32.15
C LEU A 26 -30.34 6.81 31.52
N LYS A 27 -29.58 5.87 32.10
CA LYS A 27 -28.32 5.38 31.51
C LYS A 27 -28.54 4.77 30.13
N GLN A 28 -29.57 3.94 29.99
CA GLN A 28 -29.92 3.30 28.72
C GLN A 28 -30.29 4.35 27.66
N ARG A 29 -31.07 5.37 28.03
CA ARG A 29 -31.40 6.49 27.13
C ARG A 29 -30.14 7.22 26.69
N ILE A 30 -29.28 7.63 27.61
CA ILE A 30 -28.01 8.32 27.30
C ILE A 30 -27.16 7.47 26.35
N ALA A 31 -27.00 6.17 26.63
CA ALA A 31 -26.27 5.25 25.78
C ALA A 31 -26.88 5.13 24.37
N ALA A 32 -28.22 5.06 24.27
CA ALA A 32 -28.93 5.01 23.00
C ALA A 32 -28.73 6.29 22.17
N TRP A 33 -28.80 7.47 22.81
CA TRP A 33 -28.52 8.76 22.18
C TRP A 33 -27.06 8.85 21.71
N GLY A 34 -26.10 8.43 22.53
CA GLY A 34 -24.68 8.38 22.15
C GLY A 34 -24.44 7.48 20.93
N LYS A 35 -25.03 6.28 20.91
CA LYS A 35 -24.98 5.37 19.75
C LYS A 35 -25.64 5.98 18.51
N ARG A 36 -26.71 6.77 18.68
CA ARG A 36 -27.40 7.42 17.56
C ARG A 36 -26.52 8.52 16.96
N ILE A 37 -25.93 9.38 17.79
CA ILE A 37 -24.99 10.43 17.37
C ILE A 37 -23.83 9.81 16.60
N ARG A 38 -23.17 8.80 17.18
CA ARG A 38 -22.04 8.11 16.55
C ARG A 38 -22.40 7.50 15.19
N ARG A 39 -23.58 6.89 15.06
CA ARG A 39 -24.04 6.35 13.76
C ARG A 39 -24.21 7.44 12.71
N TYR A 40 -24.74 8.61 13.08
CA TYR A 40 -24.91 9.72 12.14
C TYR A 40 -23.57 10.34 11.75
N THR A 41 -22.65 10.50 12.70
CA THR A 41 -21.31 11.02 12.39
C THR A 41 -20.59 10.07 11.45
N GLU A 42 -20.52 8.78 11.76
CA GLU A 42 -19.90 7.76 10.88
C GLU A 42 -20.54 7.73 9.48
N ARG A 43 -21.87 7.81 9.40
CA ARG A 43 -22.58 7.86 8.11
C ARG A 43 -22.16 9.08 7.30
N LEU A 44 -22.09 10.25 7.92
CA LEU A 44 -21.70 11.49 7.26
C LEU A 44 -20.23 11.42 6.81
N THR A 45 -19.34 10.90 7.66
CA THR A 45 -17.92 10.70 7.31
C THR A 45 -17.79 9.79 6.10
N ARG A 46 -18.45 8.63 6.10
CA ARG A 46 -18.45 7.70 4.96
C ARG A 46 -19.00 8.34 3.69
N PHE A 47 -20.11 9.08 3.80
CA PHE A 47 -20.69 9.77 2.65
C PHE A 47 -19.70 10.78 2.04
N ASN A 48 -19.05 11.59 2.87
CA ASN A 48 -18.07 12.57 2.42
C ASN A 48 -16.82 11.91 1.83
N GLN A 49 -16.30 10.86 2.46
CA GLN A 49 -15.16 10.09 1.97
C GLN A 49 -15.48 9.43 0.63
N ASN A 50 -16.65 8.80 0.48
CA ASN A 50 -17.06 8.17 -0.78
C ASN A 50 -17.27 9.21 -1.89
N ARG A 51 -17.87 10.37 -1.56
CA ARG A 51 -18.03 11.46 -2.52
C ARG A 51 -16.67 11.98 -2.98
N LEU A 52 -15.74 12.18 -2.04
CA LEU A 52 -14.38 12.61 -2.33
C LEU A 52 -13.62 11.55 -3.13
N PHE A 53 -13.80 10.27 -2.85
CA PHE A 53 -13.24 9.17 -3.65
C PHE A 53 -13.70 9.21 -5.10
N GLN A 54 -14.98 9.49 -5.34
CA GLN A 54 -15.50 9.56 -6.72
C GLN A 54 -15.05 10.82 -7.47
N SER A 55 -14.91 11.96 -6.79
CA SER A 55 -14.54 13.22 -7.44
C SER A 55 -13.03 13.47 -7.51
N ASP A 56 -12.28 13.14 -6.46
CA ASP A 56 -10.84 13.44 -6.30
C ASP A 56 -10.18 12.45 -5.33
N GLN A 57 -9.79 11.29 -5.85
CA GLN A 57 -9.13 10.23 -5.09
C GLN A 57 -7.84 10.70 -4.43
N LYS A 58 -7.06 11.55 -5.11
CA LYS A 58 -5.77 12.05 -4.63
C LYS A 58 -5.94 12.83 -3.33
N ARG A 59 -6.97 13.67 -3.23
CA ARG A 59 -7.30 14.38 -1.99
C ARG A 59 -7.73 13.46 -0.86
N LEU A 60 -8.51 12.42 -1.15
CA LEU A 60 -8.87 11.43 -0.13
C LEU A 60 -7.61 10.75 0.43
N TYR A 61 -6.75 10.23 -0.45
CA TYR A 61 -5.53 9.56 -0.01
C TYR A 61 -4.61 10.48 0.80
N LYS A 62 -4.42 11.73 0.37
CA LYS A 62 -3.69 12.74 1.15
C LYS A 62 -4.30 13.03 2.53
N SER A 63 -5.62 12.90 2.67
CA SER A 63 -6.28 13.08 3.97
C SER A 63 -6.18 11.85 4.88
N LEU A 64 -5.95 10.67 4.29
CA LEU A 64 -5.73 9.40 4.99
C LEU A 64 -4.26 9.17 5.32
N GLU A 65 -3.36 9.73 4.53
CA GLU A 65 -1.97 9.94 4.90
C GLU A 65 -1.98 10.74 6.21
N GLN A 66 -1.73 10.03 7.32
CA GLN A 66 -1.23 10.68 8.53
C GLN A 66 -0.08 11.59 8.12
N PRO A 67 0.10 12.79 8.71
CA PRO A 67 1.32 13.55 8.48
C PRO A 67 2.44 12.56 8.69
N ILE A 68 3.16 12.27 7.60
CA ILE A 68 4.25 11.32 7.62
C ILE A 68 5.05 11.81 8.81
N VAL A 69 5.16 10.98 9.84
CA VAL A 69 6.32 11.09 10.71
C VAL A 69 7.43 10.75 9.73
N SER A 70 7.86 11.75 8.96
CA SER A 70 8.96 11.69 8.02
C SER A 70 10.02 11.11 8.89
N GLY A 71 10.31 9.82 8.69
CA GLY A 71 11.01 9.02 9.69
C GLY A 71 12.22 9.82 10.10
N THR A 72 12.18 10.42 11.28
CA THR A 72 13.30 11.20 11.81
C THR A 72 14.42 10.26 12.22
N GLY A 73 14.23 8.96 12.00
CA GLY A 73 15.27 7.97 12.04
C GLY A 73 16.28 8.20 10.91
N PRO A 74 17.56 7.93 11.16
CA PRO A 74 18.56 7.95 10.12
C PRO A 74 18.12 7.02 8.97
N ALA A 75 18.41 7.44 7.74
CA ALA A 75 18.22 6.57 6.59
C ALA A 75 18.91 5.22 6.85
N PRO A 76 18.26 4.08 6.53
CA PRO A 76 18.87 2.78 6.72
C PRO A 76 20.17 2.71 5.92
N ASN A 77 21.18 2.05 6.49
CA ASN A 77 22.46 1.86 5.85
C ASN A 77 22.27 1.17 4.49
N GLN A 78 22.98 1.66 3.47
CA GLN A 78 22.93 1.10 2.13
C GLN A 78 23.32 -0.39 2.12
N ALA A 79 24.33 -0.77 2.91
CA ALA A 79 24.76 -2.16 3.03
C ALA A 79 23.64 -3.06 3.57
N ASP A 80 22.94 -2.61 4.61
CA ASP A 80 21.85 -3.36 5.24
C ASP A 80 20.65 -3.50 4.29
N THR A 81 20.36 -2.44 3.53
CA THR A 81 19.28 -2.44 2.53
C THR A 81 19.59 -3.40 1.39
N VAL A 82 20.83 -3.38 0.88
CA VAL A 82 21.29 -4.30 -0.16
C VAL A 82 21.28 -5.74 0.35
N ALA A 83 21.76 -5.99 1.55
CA ALA A 83 21.78 -7.33 2.15
C ALA A 83 20.35 -7.89 2.32
N PHE A 84 19.41 -7.07 2.78
CA PHE A 84 18.01 -7.44 2.93
C PHE A 84 17.37 -7.84 1.59
N TRP A 85 17.51 -7.02 0.55
CA TRP A 85 16.92 -7.35 -0.76
C TRP A 85 17.64 -8.50 -1.45
N ARG A 86 18.95 -8.64 -1.22
CA ARG A 86 19.74 -9.75 -1.73
C ARG A 86 19.30 -11.09 -1.13
N SER A 87 18.97 -11.15 0.16
CA SER A 87 18.48 -12.40 0.77
C SER A 87 17.10 -12.81 0.23
N LEU A 88 16.25 -11.84 -0.12
CA LEU A 88 14.94 -12.12 -0.71
C LEU A 88 15.01 -12.57 -2.18
N TRP A 89 15.87 -11.94 -2.99
CA TRP A 89 15.81 -12.08 -4.44
C TRP A 89 17.01 -12.78 -5.07
N SER A 90 18.16 -12.81 -4.39
CA SER A 90 19.40 -13.38 -4.93
C SER A 90 19.78 -14.72 -4.30
N GLU A 91 19.10 -15.14 -3.23
CA GLU A 91 19.28 -16.49 -2.71
C GLU A 91 18.50 -17.49 -3.59
N PRO A 92 19.19 -18.43 -4.26
CA PRO A 92 18.52 -19.46 -5.01
C PRO A 92 17.81 -20.40 -4.04
N VAL A 93 16.50 -20.22 -3.90
CA VAL A 93 15.66 -21.15 -3.17
C VAL A 93 15.41 -22.37 -4.08
N ASN A 94 15.87 -23.53 -3.65
CA ASN A 94 15.47 -24.79 -4.27
C ASN A 94 14.00 -25.04 -3.93
N TYR A 95 13.12 -24.69 -4.86
CA TYR A 95 11.70 -24.99 -4.77
C TYR A 95 11.50 -26.48 -5.07
N ASN A 96 11.03 -27.24 -4.08
CA ASN A 96 10.53 -28.59 -4.31
C ASN A 96 9.16 -28.45 -4.97
N GLU A 97 9.15 -28.55 -6.30
CA GLU A 97 7.90 -28.62 -7.06
C GLU A 97 7.02 -29.76 -6.53
N GLY A 98 5.77 -29.44 -6.22
CA GLY A 98 4.81 -30.46 -5.77
C GLY A 98 4.39 -31.35 -6.94
N PRO A 99 3.87 -32.58 -6.68
CA PRO A 99 3.48 -33.52 -7.74
C PRO A 99 2.45 -32.99 -8.74
N TRP A 100 1.78 -31.89 -8.41
CA TRP A 100 0.80 -31.23 -9.26
C TRP A 100 1.43 -30.47 -10.44
N THR A 101 2.70 -30.05 -10.37
CA THR A 101 3.34 -29.34 -11.48
C THR A 101 3.51 -30.25 -12.68
N GLU A 102 3.89 -31.52 -12.47
CA GLU A 102 3.97 -32.54 -13.53
C GLU A 102 2.62 -32.78 -14.22
N VAL A 103 1.52 -32.78 -13.44
CA VAL A 103 0.16 -32.90 -13.96
C VAL A 103 -0.22 -31.70 -14.82
N VAL A 104 0.13 -30.48 -14.39
CA VAL A 104 -0.14 -29.26 -15.17
C VAL A 104 0.73 -29.20 -16.42
N VAL A 105 2.03 -29.52 -16.32
CA VAL A 105 2.96 -29.54 -17.47
C VAL A 105 2.50 -30.56 -18.51
N SER A 106 2.08 -31.76 -18.09
CA SER A 106 1.56 -32.78 -19.02
C SER A 106 0.22 -32.39 -19.66
N GLN A 107 -0.67 -31.71 -18.95
CA GLN A 107 -1.92 -31.18 -19.52
C GLN A 107 -1.65 -30.04 -20.51
N CYS A 108 -0.63 -29.23 -20.26
CA CYS A 108 -0.24 -28.11 -21.13
C CYS A 108 0.70 -28.51 -22.27
N ALA A 109 1.25 -29.73 -22.24
CA ALA A 109 2.16 -30.22 -23.26
C ALA A 109 1.45 -30.29 -24.62
N GLY A 110 1.91 -29.51 -25.59
CA GLY A 110 1.37 -29.46 -26.95
C GLY A 110 0.22 -28.47 -27.17
N ILE A 111 -0.19 -27.72 -26.13
CA ILE A 111 -1.17 -26.62 -26.30
C ILE A 111 -0.48 -25.37 -26.89
N MET A 112 0.78 -25.15 -26.55
CA MET A 112 1.56 -23.98 -26.99
C MET A 112 3.00 -24.39 -27.27
N ASP A 113 3.54 -23.90 -28.39
CA ASP A 113 4.96 -24.06 -28.70
C ASP A 113 5.82 -23.33 -27.66
N PRO A 114 7.03 -23.84 -27.36
CA PRO A 114 7.93 -23.17 -26.43
C PRO A 114 8.29 -21.78 -26.95
N VAL A 115 7.83 -20.74 -26.26
CA VAL A 115 8.19 -19.35 -26.54
C VAL A 115 9.53 -19.06 -25.87
N ILE A 116 10.59 -18.97 -26.68
CA ILE A 116 11.91 -18.54 -26.21
C ILE A 116 11.95 -17.02 -26.30
N ILE A 117 11.97 -16.35 -25.15
CA ILE A 117 12.10 -14.89 -25.08
C ILE A 117 13.59 -14.56 -25.06
N THR A 118 14.07 -13.90 -26.12
CA THR A 118 15.45 -13.44 -26.22
C THR A 118 15.61 -12.01 -25.70
N PRO A 119 16.84 -11.58 -25.33
CA PRO A 119 17.10 -10.20 -24.96
C PRO A 119 16.70 -9.18 -26.05
N ASP A 120 16.83 -9.57 -27.31
CA ASP A 120 16.45 -8.73 -28.46
C ASP A 120 14.93 -8.53 -28.54
N ASP A 121 14.15 -9.57 -28.23
CA ASP A 121 12.68 -9.46 -28.16
C ASP A 121 12.24 -8.46 -27.09
N VAL A 122 12.91 -8.48 -25.93
CA VAL A 122 12.65 -7.55 -24.83
C VAL A 122 13.07 -6.13 -25.22
N ALA A 123 14.23 -5.95 -25.83
CA ALA A 123 14.70 -4.65 -26.30
C ALA A 123 13.74 -4.05 -27.32
N GLU A 124 13.25 -4.85 -28.26
CA GLU A 124 12.31 -4.46 -29.28
C GLU A 124 10.94 -4.07 -28.70
N ALA A 125 10.43 -4.86 -27.74
CA ALA A 125 9.18 -4.57 -27.04
C ALA A 125 9.26 -3.25 -26.26
N VAL A 126 10.36 -3.04 -25.52
CA VAL A 126 10.60 -1.81 -24.76
C VAL A 126 10.72 -0.61 -25.70
N ARG A 127 11.44 -0.74 -26.82
CA ARG A 127 11.60 0.32 -27.83
C ARG A 127 10.26 0.77 -28.42
N ARG A 128 9.38 -0.17 -28.74
CA ARG A 128 8.04 0.10 -29.30
C ARG A 128 7.06 0.68 -28.29
N ALA A 129 7.31 0.52 -26.98
CA ALA A 129 6.39 0.99 -25.96
C ALA A 129 6.34 2.54 -25.88
N PRO A 130 5.15 3.16 -25.84
CA PRO A 130 5.02 4.62 -25.71
C PRO A 130 5.43 5.12 -24.32
N ASN A 131 6.33 6.10 -24.27
CA ASN A 131 6.98 6.60 -23.04
C ASN A 131 5.99 6.98 -21.94
N TRP A 132 4.89 7.66 -22.29
CA TRP A 132 3.95 8.27 -21.35
C TRP A 132 2.59 7.58 -21.29
N LYS A 133 2.52 6.31 -21.68
CA LYS A 133 1.30 5.52 -21.46
C LYS A 133 1.10 5.30 -19.96
N SER A 134 -0.18 5.18 -19.56
CA SER A 134 -0.55 4.98 -18.17
C SER A 134 0.24 3.81 -17.57
N PRO A 135 0.86 4.01 -16.39
CA PRO A 135 1.66 2.99 -15.76
C PRO A 135 0.76 1.87 -15.22
N GLY A 136 1.35 0.70 -14.99
CA GLY A 136 0.65 -0.42 -14.38
C GLY A 136 0.40 -0.20 -12.88
N LEU A 137 0.03 -1.28 -12.20
CA LEU A 137 -0.10 -1.32 -10.74
C LEU A 137 1.22 -0.98 -10.01
N ASP A 138 2.34 -1.16 -10.71
CA ASP A 138 3.69 -0.82 -10.28
C ASP A 138 4.01 0.69 -10.32
N GLY A 139 3.18 1.50 -10.99
CA GLY A 139 3.40 2.94 -11.13
C GLY A 139 4.58 3.32 -12.04
N LEU A 140 5.20 2.35 -12.73
CA LEU A 140 6.38 2.59 -13.55
C LEU A 140 5.99 2.91 -15.00
N HIS A 141 6.45 4.05 -15.51
CA HIS A 141 6.26 4.41 -16.91
C HIS A 141 7.35 3.80 -17.80
N HIS A 142 7.00 3.47 -19.05
CA HIS A 142 7.95 2.97 -20.07
C HIS A 142 9.14 3.91 -20.30
N TYR A 143 8.96 5.22 -20.06
CA TYR A 143 10.05 6.20 -20.06
C TYR A 143 11.24 5.75 -19.19
N TRP A 144 10.96 5.29 -17.97
CA TRP A 144 12.00 4.88 -17.02
C TRP A 144 12.65 3.54 -17.39
N LEU A 145 11.87 2.61 -17.93
CA LEU A 145 12.37 1.32 -18.42
C LEU A 145 13.37 1.50 -19.58
N LYS A 146 13.09 2.42 -20.50
CA LYS A 146 14.01 2.76 -21.60
C LYS A 146 15.32 3.36 -21.09
N GLY A 147 15.24 4.23 -20.08
CA GLY A 147 16.43 4.79 -19.44
C GLY A 147 17.29 3.72 -18.74
N PHE A 148 16.65 2.78 -18.04
CA PHE A 148 17.35 1.68 -17.36
C PHE A 148 18.10 0.76 -18.34
N MET A 149 17.48 0.43 -19.48
CA MET A 149 18.12 -0.40 -20.50
C MET A 149 19.35 0.27 -21.13
N GLN A 150 19.32 1.58 -21.34
CA GLN A 150 20.48 2.32 -21.87
C GLN A 150 21.69 2.21 -20.95
N VAL A 151 21.48 2.38 -19.64
CA VAL A 151 22.55 2.27 -18.62
C VAL A 151 23.15 0.86 -18.60
N LEU A 152 22.31 -0.17 -18.64
CA LEU A 152 22.77 -1.57 -18.65
C LEU A 152 23.52 -1.95 -19.93
N THR A 153 23.14 -1.41 -21.09
CA THR A 153 23.91 -1.60 -22.32
C THR A 153 25.28 -0.92 -22.26
N THR A 154 25.36 0.30 -21.70
CA THR A 154 26.64 1.03 -21.58
C THR A 154 27.60 0.39 -20.59
N GLU A 155 27.10 -0.19 -19.49
CA GLU A 155 27.94 -0.89 -18.51
C GLU A 155 28.46 -2.24 -19.04
N ASN A 156 27.71 -2.90 -19.92
CA ASN A 156 28.16 -4.15 -20.54
C ASN A 156 29.16 -3.93 -21.69
N THR A 157 29.07 -2.82 -22.43
CA THR A 157 30.09 -2.42 -23.43
C THR A 157 31.39 -1.93 -22.78
N SER A 158 31.33 -1.35 -21.57
CA SER A 158 32.52 -0.95 -20.79
C SER A 158 33.37 -2.12 -20.28
N ARG A 159 32.95 -3.38 -20.50
CA ARG A 159 33.68 -4.59 -20.10
C ARG A 159 34.51 -5.19 -21.24
N ASP A 160 34.76 -4.44 -22.31
CA ASP A 160 35.77 -4.80 -23.31
C ASP A 160 37.18 -4.37 -22.84
N PRO A 161 38.16 -5.29 -22.75
CA PRO A 161 39.49 -5.00 -22.19
C PRO A 161 40.43 -4.23 -23.14
N TYR A 162 39.94 -3.59 -24.20
CA TYR A 162 40.76 -3.07 -25.30
C TYR A 162 40.52 -1.62 -25.74
N GLU A 163 39.99 -0.73 -24.90
CA GLU A 163 40.03 0.72 -25.19
C GLU A 163 40.79 1.52 -24.13
N SER A 164 42.07 1.17 -23.99
CA SER A 164 43.12 2.17 -23.76
C SER A 164 43.63 2.59 -25.12
N LEU A 165 43.23 3.76 -25.63
CA LEU A 165 43.99 4.70 -26.47
C LEU A 165 43.01 5.72 -27.09
N TYR A 166 43.52 6.93 -27.38
CA TYR A 166 42.83 8.17 -27.81
C TYR A 166 42.35 9.04 -26.63
N VAL A 167 43.25 9.71 -25.90
CA VAL A 167 43.94 10.99 -26.22
C VAL A 167 42.96 12.17 -26.34
N TYR A 168 43.12 13.10 -25.40
CA TYR A 168 42.54 14.43 -25.32
C TYR A 168 42.70 15.22 -26.63
N GLU A 169 41.64 15.86 -27.08
CA GLU A 169 41.79 17.05 -27.91
C GLU A 169 40.75 18.11 -27.50
N THR A 170 41.28 19.15 -26.87
CA THR A 170 40.66 20.45 -26.63
C THR A 170 40.29 21.11 -27.96
N PHE A 171 39.13 21.76 -28.06
CA PHE A 171 39.08 23.04 -28.79
C PHE A 171 37.95 23.94 -28.26
N GLU A 172 38.39 25.09 -27.76
CA GLU A 172 37.64 26.30 -27.42
C GLU A 172 37.16 27.02 -28.71
N PRO A 173 36.31 28.06 -28.65
CA PRO A 173 36.59 29.35 -28.01
C PRO A 173 35.53 29.88 -27.03
#